data_AF-A0A6I9NK92-F1
#
_entry.id   AF-A0A6I9NK92-F1
#
_cell.length_a   1.000
_cell.length_b   1.000
_cell.length_c   1.000
_cell.angle_alpha   90.00
_cell.angle_beta   90.00
_cell.angle_gamma   90.00
#
_symmetry.space_group_name_H-M   'P 1'
#
loop_
_entity.id
_entity.type
_entity.pdbx_description
1 polymer ?
#
loop_
_entity_poly.entity_id
_entity_poly.type
_entity_poly.pdbx_seq_one_letter_code
_entity_poly.pdbx_strand_id
1 'polypeptide(L)'
;MQVLEEIAKKRTRRAVKFQRAITGASLAEIMAKRNQKPEVRKAQREQAIRAAKEVKKAKAATKKPAAASAKSAAKTAQKPKVAKTMKINAPRVGGKR
;
A
#
# COMPACT_ATOMS: atom_id res chain seq x y z
N MET A 1 -46.19 51.47 -7.17
CA MET A 1 -45.25 50.57 -7.86
C MET A 1 -44.29 50.02 -6.83
N GLN A 2 -44.22 48.70 -6.75
CA GLN A 2 -43.40 47.96 -5.81
C GLN A 2 -41.93 48.11 -6.19
N VAL A 3 -41.09 48.53 -5.25
CA VAL A 3 -39.66 48.25 -5.32
C VAL A 3 -39.36 47.30 -4.17
N LEU A 4 -39.41 46.00 -4.45
CA LEU A 4 -38.86 44.96 -3.58
C LEU A 4 -37.34 45.05 -3.66
N GLU A 5 -36.81 46.06 -2.98
CA GLU A 5 -35.40 46.39 -2.85
C GLU A 5 -34.66 45.46 -1.87
N GLU A 6 -35.05 44.18 -1.81
CA GLU A 6 -34.29 43.17 -1.08
C GLU A 6 -33.65 42.22 -2.09
N ILE A 7 -32.59 42.72 -2.71
CA ILE A 7 -31.58 41.91 -3.37
C ILE A 7 -31.00 40.99 -2.28
N ALA A 8 -31.59 39.82 -2.10
CA ALA A 8 -31.12 38.80 -1.18
C ALA A 8 -29.64 38.52 -1.50
N LYS A 9 -28.74 39.02 -0.65
CA LYS A 9 -27.28 38.84 -0.81
C LYS A 9 -27.01 37.36 -1.04
N LYS A 10 -26.40 37.00 -2.19
CA LYS A 10 -25.93 35.64 -2.48
C LYS A 10 -24.90 35.26 -1.42
N ARG A 11 -25.32 34.57 -0.36
CA ARG A 11 -24.44 34.07 0.71
C ARG A 11 -23.61 32.89 0.19
N THR A 12 -22.47 33.17 -0.42
CA THR A 12 -21.46 32.13 -0.68
C THR A 12 -20.66 31.89 0.60
N ARG A 13 -21.05 30.91 1.42
CA ARG A 13 -20.24 30.48 2.57
C ARG A 13 -19.24 29.42 2.13
N ARG A 14 -17.93 29.73 2.18
CA ARG A 14 -16.88 28.71 2.14
C ARG A 14 -16.35 28.51 3.56
N ALA A 15 -16.72 27.39 4.17
CA ALA A 15 -16.13 26.99 5.44
C ALA A 15 -15.03 25.96 5.17
N VAL A 16 -13.82 26.25 5.61
CA VAL A 16 -12.70 25.31 5.56
C VAL A 16 -12.14 25.19 6.96
N LYS A 17 -12.22 23.98 7.53
CA LYS A 17 -11.70 23.68 8.86
C LYS A 17 -10.65 22.60 8.74
N PHE A 18 -9.45 22.83 9.26
CA PHE A 18 -8.40 21.84 9.32
C PHE A 18 -7.53 22.00 10.56
N GLN A 19 -6.77 20.94 10.83
CA GLN A 19 -5.90 20.70 11.98
C GLN A 19 -6.63 20.75 13.34
N ARG A 20 -7.19 19.59 13.70
CA ARG A 20 -7.60 19.22 15.05
C ARG A 20 -6.65 18.15 15.59
N ALA A 21 -6.47 18.10 16.90
CA ALA A 21 -5.81 16.97 17.55
C ALA A 21 -6.65 15.69 17.36
N ILE A 22 -5.99 14.53 17.36
CA ILE A 22 -6.61 13.21 17.23
C ILE A 22 -6.30 12.43 18.51
N THR A 23 -7.18 11.52 18.93
CA THR A 23 -6.89 10.61 20.05
C THR A 23 -5.59 9.84 19.79
N GLY A 24 -4.62 9.95 20.69
CA GLY A 24 -3.31 9.31 20.56
C GLY A 24 -2.23 10.12 19.83
N ALA A 25 -2.53 11.33 19.35
CA ALA A 25 -1.51 12.28 18.87
C ALA A 25 -1.97 13.73 19.04
N SER A 26 -1.19 14.52 19.79
CA SER A 26 -1.48 15.94 19.94
C SER A 26 -1.34 16.70 18.61
N LEU A 27 -1.97 17.86 18.50
CA LEU A 27 -1.87 18.73 17.31
C LEU A 27 -0.40 19.11 17.02
N ALA A 28 0.40 19.31 18.07
CA ALA A 28 1.81 19.66 17.96
C ALA A 28 2.63 18.53 17.32
N GLU A 29 2.41 17.27 17.74
CA GLU A 29 3.11 16.11 17.17
C GLU A 29 2.78 15.91 15.68
N ILE A 30 1.52 16.13 15.30
CA ILE A 30 1.08 16.04 13.91
C ILE A 30 1.78 17.10 13.06
N MET A 31 1.85 18.34 13.54
CA MET A 31 2.57 19.42 12.84
C MET A 31 4.07 19.16 12.74
N ALA A 32 4.69 18.67 13.82
CA ALA A 32 6.11 18.33 13.84
C ALA A 32 6.44 17.24 12.80
N LYS A 33 5.64 16.17 12.71
CA LYS A 33 5.83 15.11 11.69
C LYS A 33 5.56 15.61 10.28
N ARG A 34 4.52 16.43 10.08
CA ARG A 34 4.17 16.99 8.77
C ARG A 34 5.26 17.91 8.23
N ASN A 35 5.82 18.76 9.08
CA ASN A 35 6.77 19.79 8.70
C ASN A 35 8.23 19.29 8.63
N GLN A 36 8.46 17.97 8.69
CA GLN A 36 9.80 17.43 8.48
C GLN A 36 10.30 17.75 7.07
N LYS A 37 11.56 18.19 6.98
CA LYS A 37 12.23 18.47 5.72
C LYS A 37 12.20 17.24 4.80
N PRO A 38 12.08 17.42 3.47
CA PRO A 38 12.03 16.31 2.52
C PRO A 38 13.28 15.42 2.58
N GLU A 39 14.44 15.98 2.95
CA GLU A 39 15.69 15.23 3.15
C GLU A 39 15.57 14.20 4.27
N VAL A 40 15.03 14.59 5.43
CA VAL A 40 14.79 13.67 6.56
C VAL A 40 13.79 12.58 6.18
N ARG A 41 12.73 12.95 5.44
CA ARG A 41 11.75 11.98 4.92
C ARG A 41 12.36 10.98 3.93
N LYS A 42 13.24 11.45 3.05
CA LYS A 42 13.97 10.61 2.09
C LYS A 42 14.93 9.65 2.81
N ALA A 43 15.69 10.13 3.79
CA ALA A 43 16.59 9.31 4.58
C ALA A 43 15.85 8.16 5.31
N GLN A 44 14.75 8.47 6.00
CA GLN A 44 13.91 7.46 6.65
C GLN A 44 13.32 6.46 5.66
N ARG A 45 12.88 6.94 4.49
CA ARG A 45 12.37 6.07 3.41
C ARG A 45 13.45 5.12 2.92
N GLU A 46 14.66 5.60 2.67
CA GLU A 46 15.77 4.78 2.21
C GLU A 46 16.19 3.74 3.26
N GLN A 47 16.27 4.14 4.53
CA GLN A 47 16.54 3.21 5.64
C GLN A 47 15.48 2.11 5.72
N ALA A 48 14.20 2.46 5.63
CA ALA A 48 13.10 1.49 5.63
C ALA A 48 13.17 0.53 4.43
N ILE A 49 13.54 1.04 3.24
CA ILE A 49 13.73 0.21 2.04
C ILE A 49 14.91 -0.75 2.22
N ARG A 50 16.03 -0.29 2.78
CA ARG A 50 17.21 -1.13 3.05
C ARG A 50 16.85 -2.24 4.04
N ALA A 51 16.25 -1.90 5.18
CA ALA A 51 15.79 -2.87 6.17
C ALA A 51 14.81 -3.89 5.57
N ALA A 52 13.83 -3.43 4.77
CA ALA A 52 12.90 -4.33 4.11
C ALA A 52 13.57 -5.28 3.11
N LYS A 53 14.59 -4.81 2.37
CA LYS A 53 15.38 -5.64 1.45
C LYS A 53 16.20 -6.68 2.23
N GLU A 54 16.81 -6.31 3.35
CA GLU A 54 17.55 -7.22 4.22
C GLU A 54 16.63 -8.29 4.82
N VAL A 55 15.47 -7.90 5.35
CA VAL A 55 14.46 -8.85 5.85
C VAL A 55 14.02 -9.81 4.74
N LYS A 56 13.83 -9.33 3.51
CA LYS A 56 13.50 -10.20 2.36
C LYS A 56 14.64 -11.17 2.02
N LYS A 57 15.89 -10.70 2.00
CA LYS A 57 17.06 -11.55 1.76
C LYS A 57 17.22 -12.61 2.85
N ALA A 58 17.09 -12.23 4.12
CA ALA A 58 17.13 -13.15 5.25
C ALA A 58 16.01 -14.20 5.16
N LYS A 59 14.77 -13.79 4.86
CA LYS A 59 13.65 -14.73 4.63
C LYS A 59 13.85 -15.64 3.42
N ALA A 60 14.55 -15.20 2.38
CA ALA A 60 14.91 -16.05 1.25
C ALA A 60 16.03 -17.04 1.61
N ALA A 61 17.02 -16.57 2.37
CA ALA A 61 18.13 -17.38 2.87
C ALA A 61 17.70 -18.42 3.92
N THR A 62 16.59 -18.24 4.63
CA THR A 62 16.02 -19.28 5.52
C THR A 62 15.13 -20.27 4.78
N LYS A 63 14.52 -19.88 3.65
CA LYS A 63 13.72 -20.78 2.81
C LYS A 63 14.55 -21.68 1.88
N LYS A 64 15.75 -21.26 1.46
CA LYS A 64 16.65 -22.03 0.59
C LYS A 64 17.31 -23.26 1.25
N PRO A 65 17.78 -23.24 2.52
CA PRO A 65 18.37 -24.42 3.17
C PRO A 65 17.34 -25.50 3.50
N ALA A 66 16.04 -25.17 3.57
CA ALA A 66 14.97 -26.16 3.76
C ALA A 66 14.61 -26.94 2.48
N ALA A 67 15.10 -26.53 1.30
CA ALA A 67 14.83 -27.21 0.02
C ALA A 67 15.99 -28.08 -0.47
N ALA A 68 17.18 -27.99 0.14
CA ALA A 68 18.39 -28.68 -0.32
C ALA A 68 18.67 -30.02 0.39
N SER A 69 17.95 -30.37 1.46
CA SER A 69 18.13 -31.64 2.18
C SER A 69 17.06 -32.71 1.90
N ALA A 70 16.15 -32.47 0.96
CA ALA A 70 15.11 -33.45 0.60
C ALA A 70 14.96 -33.58 -0.91
N LYS A 71 15.94 -34.20 -1.58
CA LYS A 71 15.74 -35.10 -2.75
C LYS A 71 17.08 -35.54 -3.34
N SER A 72 17.69 -36.54 -2.72
CA SER A 72 18.61 -37.43 -3.41
C SER A 72 18.35 -38.87 -2.95
N ALA A 73 17.32 -39.48 -3.51
CA ALA A 73 17.17 -40.93 -3.69
C ALA A 73 15.76 -41.23 -4.23
N ALA A 74 15.68 -41.54 -5.52
CA ALA A 74 14.81 -42.57 -6.12
C ALA A 74 14.62 -42.29 -7.62
N LYS A 75 15.56 -42.80 -8.41
CA LYS A 75 15.26 -43.34 -9.75
C LYS A 75 14.18 -44.40 -9.56
N THR A 76 13.03 -44.27 -10.21
CA THR A 76 12.39 -45.31 -11.07
C THR A 76 10.93 -44.97 -11.37
N ALA A 77 10.49 -45.45 -12.52
CA ALA A 77 9.12 -45.55 -13.04
C ALA A 77 8.51 -44.27 -13.64
N GLN A 78 8.74 -44.14 -14.96
CA GLN A 78 7.82 -43.48 -15.88
C GLN A 78 6.41 -44.08 -15.70
N LYS A 79 5.42 -43.24 -15.41
CA LYS A 79 4.00 -43.55 -15.60
C LYS A 79 3.38 -42.40 -16.40
N PRO A 80 2.74 -42.65 -17.55
CA PRO A 80 2.07 -41.60 -18.31
C PRO A 80 0.77 -41.26 -17.57
N LYS A 81 0.65 -40.03 -17.06
CA LYS A 81 -0.61 -39.51 -16.53
C LYS A 81 -1.09 -38.38 -17.42
N VAL A 82 -1.99 -38.78 -18.31
CA VAL A 82 -3.24 -38.13 -18.73
C VAL A 82 -3.32 -36.62 -18.45
N ALA A 83 -3.49 -35.89 -19.55
CA ALA A 83 -3.75 -34.46 -19.63
C ALA A 83 -4.68 -33.94 -18.53
N LYS A 84 -4.16 -33.02 -17.71
CA LYS A 84 -5.00 -32.08 -16.97
C LYS A 84 -4.98 -30.76 -17.72
N THR A 85 -6.10 -30.56 -18.41
CA THR A 85 -6.68 -29.29 -18.85
C THR A 85 -6.06 -28.05 -18.20
N MET A 86 -5.48 -27.20 -19.05
CA MET A 86 -5.06 -25.86 -18.68
C MET A 86 -6.26 -25.12 -18.08
N LYS A 87 -6.14 -24.68 -16.82
CA LYS A 87 -7.08 -23.73 -16.26
C LYS A 87 -6.93 -22.43 -17.02
N ILE A 88 -7.94 -22.12 -17.84
CA ILE A 88 -8.11 -20.82 -18.48
C ILE A 88 -8.17 -19.78 -17.36
N ASN A 89 -7.27 -18.79 -17.41
CA ASN A 89 -7.31 -17.64 -16.51
C ASN A 89 -8.68 -16.96 -16.63
N ALA A 90 -9.30 -16.68 -15.48
CA ALA A 90 -10.59 -16.00 -15.41
C ALA A 90 -10.61 -14.71 -16.26
N PRO A 91 -11.73 -14.37 -16.90
CA PRO A 91 -11.86 -13.13 -17.67
C PRO A 91 -11.63 -11.94 -16.75
N ARG A 92 -10.75 -11.01 -17.16
CA ARG A 92 -10.55 -9.73 -16.47
C ARG A 92 -11.84 -8.93 -16.61
N VAL A 93 -12.69 -9.01 -15.59
CA VAL A 93 -13.93 -8.26 -15.54
C VAL A 93 -13.60 -6.78 -15.43
N GLY A 94 -14.00 -6.05 -16.46
CA GLY A 94 -14.76 -4.83 -16.29
C GLY A 94 -13.96 -3.60 -15.91
N GLY A 95 -13.89 -2.68 -16.87
CA GLY A 95 -13.33 -1.36 -16.70
C GLY A 95 -13.85 -0.63 -15.47
N LYS A 96 -12.94 0.15 -14.88
CA LYS A 96 -13.31 1.33 -14.12
C LYS A 96 -12.81 2.54 -14.87
N ARG A 97 -13.81 3.34 -15.25
CA ARG A 97 -13.70 4.79 -15.42
C ARG A 97 -12.83 5.40 -14.32
#